data_AF-A0A832WE14-F1
#
_entry.id   AF-A0A832WE14-F1
#
_cell.length_a   1.000
_cell.length_b   1.000
_cell.length_c   1.000
_cell.angle_alpha   90.00
_cell.angle_beta   90.00
_cell.angle_gamma   90.00
#
_symmetry.space_group_name_H-M   'P 1'
#
loop_
_entity.id
_entity.type
_entity.pdbx_description
1 polymer ?
#
loop_
_entity_poly.entity_id
_entity_poly.type
_entity_poly.pdbx_seq_one_letter_code
_entity_poly.pdbx_strand_id
1 'polypeptide(L)' 'IKNKFKKHSDLPPYTIISEKLSQDLKKHGFTFVGPIICYALMQAVGMVDDHTSDCFKYSK' A
#
# COMPACT_ATOMS: atom_id res chain seq x y z
N ILE A 1 -5.58 7.00 2.26
CA ILE A 1 -6.70 6.03 2.52
C ILE A 1 -6.44 5.40 3.87
N LYS A 2 -7.42 5.34 4.78
CA LYS A 2 -7.22 4.80 6.12
C LYS A 2 -7.98 3.50 6.28
N ASN A 3 -7.25 2.40 6.45
CA ASN A 3 -7.83 1.08 6.62
C ASN A 3 -8.03 0.75 8.11
N LYS A 4 -8.73 -0.34 8.40
CA LYS A 4 -9.09 -0.79 9.75
C LYS A 4 -8.74 -2.27 9.94
N PHE A 5 -7.51 -2.63 9.60
CA PHE A 5 -7.02 -4.00 9.78
C PHE A 5 -6.84 -4.31 11.26
N LYS A 6 -7.31 -5.47 11.72
CA LYS A 6 -7.15 -5.88 13.12
C LYS A 6 -5.82 -6.59 13.33
N LYS A 7 -5.37 -7.34 12.32
CA LYS A 7 -4.14 -8.13 12.34
C LYS A 7 -3.35 -7.92 11.06
N HIS A 8 -2.05 -8.19 11.12
CA HIS A 8 -1.19 -8.09 9.94
C HIS A 8 -1.65 -9.04 8.81
N SER A 9 -2.21 -10.20 9.15
CA SER A 9 -2.74 -11.17 8.18
C SER A 9 -3.94 -10.65 7.39
N ASP A 10 -4.60 -9.59 7.85
CA ASP A 10 -5.76 -9.02 7.19
C ASP A 10 -5.36 -8.09 6.03
N LEU A 11 -4.07 -7.69 5.97
CA LEU A 11 -3.57 -6.83 4.91
C LEU A 11 -3.52 -7.61 3.59
N PRO A 12 -4.01 -7.04 2.48
CA PRO A 12 -3.84 -7.66 1.18
C PRO A 12 -2.37 -7.54 0.74
N PRO A 13 -1.89 -8.41 -0.16
CA PRO A 13 -0.54 -8.29 -0.72
C PRO A 13 -0.38 -7.08 -1.68
N TYR A 14 -1.47 -6.63 -2.29
CA TYR A 14 -1.55 -5.47 -3.17
C TYR A 14 -3.00 -4.99 -3.28
N THR A 15 -3.23 -3.84 -3.92
CA THR A 15 -4.57 -3.29 -4.16
C THR A 15 -4.78 -2.97 -5.63
N ILE A 16 -6.03 -2.78 -6.04
CA ILE A 16 -6.37 -2.30 -7.39
C ILE A 16 -5.68 -0.95 -7.68
N ILE A 17 -5.50 -0.11 -6.66
CA ILE A 17 -4.83 1.19 -6.81
C ILE A 17 -3.33 0.98 -7.04
N SER A 18 -2.68 0.08 -6.31
CA SER A 18 -1.25 -0.19 -6.50
C SER A 18 -0.95 -0.90 -7.83
N GLU A 19 -1.89 -1.69 -8.35
CA GLU A 19 -1.82 -2.24 -9.70
C GLU A 19 -1.87 -1.16 -10.77
N LYS A 20 -2.82 -0.21 -10.66
CA LYS A 20 -2.90 0.94 -11.57
C LYS A 20 -1.64 1.80 -11.52
N LEU A 21 -1.09 2.05 -10.32
CA LEU A 21 0.17 2.76 -10.15
C LEU A 21 1.34 2.00 -10.80
N SER A 22 1.42 0.69 -10.61
CA SER A 22 2.42 -0.17 -11.26
C SER A 22 2.37 -0.06 -12.78
N GLN A 23 1.17 -0.12 -13.37
CA GLN A 23 0.99 0.01 -14.81
C GLN A 23 1.39 1.40 -15.31
N ASP A 24 1.04 2.46 -14.58
CA ASP A 24 1.37 3.83 -14.95
C ASP A 24 2.89 4.09 -14.88
N LEU A 25 3.55 3.66 -13.81
CA LEU A 25 5.00 3.77 -13.67
C LEU A 25 5.74 2.99 -14.76
N LYS A 26 5.26 1.79 -15.11
CA LYS A 26 5.82 1.02 -16.25
C LYS A 26 5.71 1.79 -17.57
N LYS A 27 4.58 2.47 -17.83
CA LYS A 27 4.41 3.31 -19.03
C LYS A 27 5.39 4.49 -19.06
N HIS A 28 5.75 5.02 -17.90
CA HIS A 28 6.75 6.08 -17.76
C HIS A 28 8.20 5.57 -17.75
N GLY A 29 8.43 4.27 -18.04
CA GLY A 29 9.77 3.71 -18.19
C GLY A 29 10.43 3.24 -16.89
N PHE A 30 9.72 3.25 -15.77
CA PHE A 30 10.25 2.71 -14.52
C PHE A 30 10.32 1.18 -14.57
N THR A 31 11.39 0.62 -14.01
CA THR A 31 11.58 -0.82 -13.84
C THR A 31 11.46 -1.20 -12.36
N PHE A 32 11.22 -2.48 -12.07
CA PHE A 32 11.07 -2.99 -10.70
C PHE A 32 9.91 -2.35 -9.90
N VAL A 33 8.86 -1.94 -10.60
CA VAL A 33 7.66 -1.30 -10.05
C VAL A 33 6.45 -2.22 -10.12
N GLY A 34 6.55 -3.45 -9.59
CA GLY A 34 5.42 -4.40 -9.53
C GLY A 34 4.30 -3.94 -8.56
N PRO A 35 3.06 -4.46 -8.67
CA PRO A 35 1.94 -4.01 -7.82
C PRO A 35 2.18 -4.13 -6.31
N ILE A 36 2.92 -5.16 -5.88
CA ILE A 36 3.30 -5.38 -4.47
C ILE A 36 4.30 -4.30 -4.02
N ILE A 37 5.31 -4.00 -4.84
CA ILE A 37 6.31 -2.95 -4.57
C ILE A 37 5.62 -1.58 -4.49
N CYS A 38 4.71 -1.30 -5.41
CA CYS A 38 3.93 -0.06 -5.40
C CYS A 38 3.04 0.03 -4.16
N TYR A 39 2.45 -1.08 -3.70
CA TYR A 39 1.65 -1.07 -2.47
C TYR A 39 2.51 -0.81 -1.23
N ALA A 40 3.67 -1.47 -1.13
CA ALA A 40 4.64 -1.23 -0.07
C ALA A 40 5.13 0.24 -0.06
N LEU A 41 5.37 0.83 -1.24
CA LEU A 41 5.68 2.26 -1.37
C LEU A 41 4.54 3.13 -0.84
N MET A 42 3.30 2.86 -1.26
CA MET A 42 2.12 3.61 -0.81
C MET A 42 1.97 3.57 0.72
N GLN A 43 2.26 2.44 1.34
CA GLN A 43 2.27 2.28 2.81
C GLN A 43 3.40 3.10 3.44
N ALA A 44 4.62 2.98 2.92
CA ALA A 44 5.80 3.64 3.48
C ALA A 44 5.73 5.17 3.44
N VAL A 45 5.17 5.74 2.36
CA VAL A 45 5.09 7.19 2.18
C VAL A 45 3.76 7.79 2.67
N GLY A 46 2.89 6.98 3.28
CA GLY A 46 1.63 7.44 3.89
C GLY A 46 0.51 7.76 2.91
N MET A 47 0.56 7.26 1.66
CA MET A 47 -0.60 7.31 0.77
C MET A 47 -1.76 6.44 1.32
N VAL A 48 -1.42 5.36 2.01
CA VAL A 48 -2.33 4.53 2.78
C VAL A 48 -1.85 4.40 4.22
N ASP A 49 -2.79 4.44 5.17
CA ASP A 49 -2.58 4.15 6.57
C ASP A 49 -3.11 2.74 6.84
N ASP A 50 -2.17 1.79 6.82
CA ASP A 50 -2.40 0.36 7.04
C ASP A 50 -1.87 -0.10 8.41
N HIS A 51 -1.58 0.83 9.32
CA HIS A 51 -1.33 0.46 10.70
C HIS A 51 -2.53 -0.37 11.22
N THR A 52 -2.24 -1.45 11.94
CA THR A 52 -3.29 -2.24 12.58
C THR A 52 -3.99 -1.42 13.66
N SER A 53 -5.25 -1.72 13.93
CA SER A 53 -6.08 -0.92 14.85
C SER A 53 -5.56 -0.85 16.29
N ASP A 54 -4.69 -1.78 16.67
CA ASP A 54 -4.01 -1.85 17.97
C ASP A 54 -2.63 -1.15 17.97
N CYS A 55 -2.15 -0.67 16.82
CA CYS A 55 -0.87 0.04 16.72
C CYS A 55 -0.95 1.43 17.36
N PHE A 56 0.05 1.80 18.15
CA PHE A 56 0.13 3.14 18.78
C PHE A 56 0.25 4.30 17.79
N LYS A 57 0.61 4.01 16.53
CA LYS A 57 0.65 4.96 15.41
C LYS A 57 -0.61 4.97 14.56
N TYR A 58 -1.57 4.09 14.84
CA TYR A 58 -2.88 4.16 14.21
C TYR A 58 -3.47 5.53 14.50
N SER A 59 -3.51 6.39 13.49
CA SER A 59 -4.05 7.74 13.68
C SER A 59 -5.49 7.59 14.14
N LYS A 60 -5.91 8.29 15.20
CA LYS A 60 -7.32 8.27 15.63
C LYS A 60 -8.15 9.13 14.68
#